data_AF-A0A8J5LML0-F1
#
_entry.id   AF-A0A8J5LML0-F1
#
_cell.length_a   1.000
_cell.length_b   1.000
_cell.length_c   1.000
_cell.angle_alpha   90.00
_cell.angle_beta   90.00
_cell.angle_gamma   90.00
#
_symmetry.space_group_name_H-M   'P 1'
#
loop_
_entity.id
_entity.type
_entity.pdbx_description
1 polymer ?
#
loop_
_entity_poly.entity_id
_entity_poly.type
_entity_poly.pdbx_seq_one_letter_code
_entity_poly.pdbx_strand_id
1 'polypeptide(L)'
;MPKKLVSAINDHMIHTTAVVVLEQNHDLGGQWLYQDAGSGAATVHSSVYASLRLNTPRIYTEFSDFMFTPVEGRDTRNFPGHREFFLYLKDFARCFGLNELIRFNSEVVHVGMAAATGKWIVRSRDRRTDDGEFMEEIFDAVVVATGHFSLPRLPKIKGMEEWKRKQLHSHVYRVPEPFQDEVVVVVGGSISGPEIALELLYVAKEVHISTKHVEIPHKLVKPVSKYAHLLWHQEWNDVFFHCKQFIWCLVKILKKYDKRTGALIRQPFIEKVLQ
;
A
#
# COMPACT_ATOMS: atom_id res chain seq x y z
N MET A 1 3.82 -4.67 -10.28
CA MET A 1 4.70 -4.63 -11.47
C MET A 1 5.51 -5.92 -11.53
N PRO A 2 5.03 -6.97 -12.22
CA PRO A 2 5.95 -8.05 -12.59
C PRO A 2 5.91 -8.48 -14.07
N LYS A 3 4.76 -8.45 -14.77
CA LYS A 3 4.68 -9.04 -16.12
C LYS A 3 5.35 -8.22 -17.23
N LYS A 4 5.41 -6.88 -17.10
CA LYS A 4 5.94 -6.00 -18.17
C LYS A 4 7.46 -5.97 -18.27
N LEU A 5 8.18 -6.09 -17.15
CA LEU A 5 9.65 -6.06 -17.17
C LEU A 5 10.21 -7.39 -17.71
N VAL A 6 9.65 -8.52 -17.29
CA VAL A 6 10.06 -9.85 -17.78
C VAL A 6 9.67 -10.07 -19.24
N SER A 7 8.50 -9.58 -19.68
CA SER A 7 8.15 -9.60 -21.10
C SER A 7 9.03 -8.68 -21.96
N ALA A 8 9.54 -7.59 -21.40
CA ALA A 8 10.43 -6.66 -22.12
C ALA A 8 11.88 -7.18 -22.17
N ILE A 9 12.32 -7.91 -21.16
CA ILE A 9 13.67 -8.48 -21.05
C ILE A 9 13.64 -10.00 -21.38
N ASN A 10 12.86 -10.39 -22.40
CA ASN A 10 12.80 -11.80 -22.82
C ASN A 10 14.17 -12.28 -23.33
N ASP A 11 14.43 -13.59 -23.32
CA ASP A 11 15.74 -14.21 -23.67
C ASP A 11 16.35 -13.70 -24.98
N HIS A 12 15.53 -13.31 -25.96
CA HIS A 12 16.00 -12.72 -27.21
C HIS A 12 16.63 -11.33 -27.05
N MET A 13 16.12 -10.49 -26.13
CA MET A 13 16.66 -9.13 -25.90
C MET A 13 17.96 -9.16 -25.10
N ILE A 14 18.13 -10.12 -24.18
CA ILE A 14 19.35 -10.26 -23.38
C ILE A 14 20.57 -10.59 -24.26
N HIS A 15 20.38 -11.34 -25.35
CA HIS A 15 21.49 -11.78 -26.20
C HIS A 15 21.84 -10.82 -27.36
N THR A 16 20.97 -9.88 -27.72
CA THR A 16 21.20 -8.99 -28.88
C THR A 16 21.09 -7.50 -28.56
N THR A 17 20.67 -7.11 -27.36
CA THR A 17 20.42 -5.71 -27.01
C THR A 17 21.02 -5.38 -25.66
N ALA A 18 21.82 -4.31 -25.58
CA ALA A 18 22.31 -3.80 -24.32
C ALA A 18 21.14 -3.22 -23.52
N VAL A 19 20.82 -3.80 -22.37
CA VAL A 19 19.73 -3.37 -21.48
C VAL A 19 20.33 -2.77 -20.21
N VAL A 20 19.76 -1.64 -19.77
CA VAL A 20 20.00 -1.07 -18.45
C VAL A 20 18.65 -0.79 -17.77
N VAL A 21 18.58 -1.11 -16.49
CA VAL A 21 17.43 -0.79 -15.63
C VAL A 21 17.84 0.27 -14.64
N LEU A 22 17.09 1.38 -14.58
CA LEU A 22 17.30 2.45 -13.61
C LEU A 22 16.27 2.31 -12.48
N GLU A 23 16.73 1.97 -11.28
CA GLU A 23 15.88 1.82 -10.08
C GLU A 23 16.24 2.89 -9.06
N GLN A 24 15.24 3.67 -8.64
CA GLN A 24 15.45 4.78 -7.71
C GLN A 24 15.74 4.32 -6.28
N ASN A 25 15.39 3.09 -5.90
CA ASN A 25 15.67 2.54 -4.57
C ASN A 25 17.04 1.83 -4.56
N HIS A 26 17.49 1.50 -3.35
CA HIS A 26 18.75 0.79 -3.11
C HIS A 26 18.66 -0.74 -3.35
N ASP A 27 17.46 -1.27 -3.55
CA ASP A 27 17.20 -2.69 -3.82
C ASP A 27 16.00 -2.80 -4.78
N LEU A 28 15.81 -3.99 -5.35
CA LEU A 28 14.73 -4.30 -6.28
C LEU A 28 13.38 -4.44 -5.56
N GLY A 29 12.34 -4.76 -6.32
CA GLY A 29 11.04 -5.17 -5.76
C GLY A 29 10.01 -4.05 -5.64
N GLY A 30 10.45 -2.79 -5.65
CA GLY A 30 9.58 -1.62 -5.73
C GLY A 30 8.50 -1.61 -4.65
N GLN A 31 7.24 -1.89 -5.02
CA GLN A 31 6.13 -2.02 -4.06
C GLN A 31 6.43 -3.05 -2.96
N TRP A 32 7.14 -4.14 -3.27
CA TRP A 32 7.39 -5.23 -2.32
C TRP A 32 8.59 -5.00 -1.42
N LEU A 33 9.36 -3.93 -1.67
CA LEU A 33 10.40 -3.44 -0.78
C LEU A 33 9.73 -2.71 0.39
N TYR A 34 9.49 -3.44 1.48
CA TYR A 34 8.90 -2.87 2.70
C TYR A 34 9.86 -1.85 3.32
N GLN A 35 9.32 -0.69 3.67
CA GLN A 35 10.04 0.41 4.29
C GLN A 35 9.21 0.92 5.46
N ASP A 36 9.81 0.98 6.64
CA ASP A 36 9.15 1.59 7.80
C ASP A 36 8.81 3.04 7.49
N ALA A 37 7.58 3.44 7.81
CA ALA A 37 7.14 4.82 7.67
C ALA A 37 7.67 5.66 8.85
N GLY A 38 8.99 5.82 8.93
CA GLY A 38 9.61 6.76 9.86
C GLY A 38 9.11 8.18 9.55
N SER A 39 8.39 8.78 10.50
CA SER A 39 8.01 10.20 10.62
C SER A 39 7.82 11.07 9.35
N GLY A 40 7.33 10.52 8.23
CA GLY A 40 7.12 11.32 7.03
C GLY A 40 6.49 10.58 5.86
N ALA A 41 5.21 10.85 5.59
CA ALA A 41 4.44 10.35 4.45
C ALA A 41 5.06 10.66 3.07
N ALA A 42 5.95 11.64 2.99
CA ALA A 42 6.54 12.13 1.74
C ALA A 42 7.74 11.31 1.24
N THR A 43 8.23 10.33 2.00
CA THR A 43 9.51 9.67 1.72
C THR A 43 9.42 8.20 1.31
N VAL A 44 8.25 7.57 1.44
CA VAL A 44 8.13 6.12 1.30
C VAL A 44 7.50 5.75 -0.03
N HIS A 45 8.18 4.91 -0.83
CA HIS A 45 7.68 4.51 -2.15
C HIS A 45 6.66 3.36 -2.08
N SER A 46 6.84 2.44 -1.13
CA SER A 46 5.99 1.26 -0.96
C SER A 46 4.73 1.57 -0.13
N SER A 47 3.58 1.07 -0.60
CA SER A 47 2.33 1.06 0.18
C SER A 47 2.14 -0.18 1.08
N VAL A 48 3.15 -1.05 1.22
CA VAL A 48 3.00 -2.32 1.94
C VAL A 48 3.02 -2.08 3.45
N TYR A 49 2.09 -2.72 4.16
CA TYR A 49 2.05 -2.83 5.61
C TYR A 49 2.50 -4.24 6.06
N ALA A 50 2.96 -4.37 7.30
CA ALA A 50 3.75 -5.52 7.76
C ALA A 50 2.99 -6.86 7.68
N SER A 51 1.67 -6.83 7.91
CA SER A 51 0.81 -8.01 7.83
C SER A 51 0.32 -8.34 6.42
N LEU A 52 0.66 -7.53 5.41
CA LEU A 52 0.15 -7.70 4.06
C LEU A 52 0.53 -9.05 3.49
N ARG A 53 -0.47 -9.75 2.96
CA ARG A 53 -0.32 -11.01 2.23
C ARG A 53 -0.79 -10.84 0.80
N LEU A 54 -0.33 -11.72 -0.08
CA LEU A 54 -0.86 -11.78 -1.43
C LEU A 54 -2.34 -12.11 -1.38
N ASN A 55 -3.13 -11.41 -2.19
CA ASN A 55 -4.54 -11.72 -2.44
C ASN A 55 -4.72 -12.79 -3.53
N THR A 56 -3.62 -13.24 -4.15
CA THR A 56 -3.58 -14.30 -5.15
C THR A 56 -2.68 -15.44 -4.69
N PRO A 57 -3.03 -16.71 -4.99
CA PRO A 57 -2.17 -17.85 -4.73
C PRO A 57 -0.85 -17.78 -5.51
N ARG A 58 0.21 -18.40 -4.98
CA ARG A 58 1.54 -18.50 -5.62
C ARG A 58 1.50 -18.82 -7.12
N ILE A 59 0.77 -19.87 -7.50
CA ILE A 59 0.62 -20.34 -8.89
C ILE A 59 0.06 -19.26 -9.85
N TYR A 60 -0.67 -18.27 -9.34
CA TYR A 60 -1.18 -17.16 -10.15
C TYR A 60 -0.32 -15.90 -10.10
N THR A 61 0.64 -15.85 -9.18
CA THR A 61 1.58 -14.73 -9.01
C THR A 61 2.97 -15.04 -9.58
N GLU A 62 3.26 -16.29 -9.92
CA GLU A 62 4.55 -16.70 -10.49
C GLU A 62 4.79 -16.19 -11.92
N PHE A 63 6.07 -16.11 -12.29
CA PHE A 63 6.52 -15.95 -13.66
C PHE A 63 6.39 -17.26 -14.42
N SER A 64 6.08 -17.19 -15.72
CA SER A 64 5.91 -18.36 -16.60
C SER A 64 7.09 -19.32 -16.54
N ASP A 65 8.29 -18.77 -16.45
CA ASP A 65 9.55 -19.51 -16.56
C ASP A 65 10.29 -19.61 -15.21
N PHE A 66 9.61 -19.27 -14.10
CA PHE A 66 10.17 -19.37 -12.75
C PHE A 66 9.09 -19.61 -11.70
N MET A 67 8.92 -20.87 -11.32
CA MET A 67 7.86 -21.30 -10.41
C MET A 67 8.01 -20.68 -9.02
N PHE A 68 6.88 -20.31 -8.40
CA PHE A 68 6.85 -19.79 -7.04
C PHE A 68 6.55 -20.91 -6.04
N THR A 69 7.50 -21.83 -5.84
CA THR A 69 7.35 -22.97 -4.95
C THR A 69 7.64 -22.60 -3.47
N PRO A 70 7.04 -23.30 -2.49
CA PRO A 70 7.41 -23.15 -1.09
C PRO A 70 8.87 -23.53 -0.85
N VAL A 71 9.59 -22.69 -0.10
CA VAL A 71 10.99 -22.91 0.30
C VAL A 71 11.03 -23.20 1.80
N GLU A 72 11.76 -24.25 2.20
CA GLU A 72 11.94 -24.59 3.61
C GLU A 72 12.61 -23.42 4.37
N GLY A 73 12.13 -23.17 5.59
CA GLY A 73 12.58 -22.03 6.40
C GLY A 73 12.03 -20.67 5.98
N ARG A 74 11.16 -20.60 4.95
CA ARG A 74 10.42 -19.41 4.57
C ARG A 74 8.92 -19.56 4.82
N ASP A 75 8.15 -18.55 4.45
CA ASP A 75 6.69 -18.64 4.46
C ASP A 75 6.26 -19.69 3.43
N THR A 76 5.56 -20.75 3.83
CA THR A 76 5.12 -21.84 2.94
C THR A 76 3.64 -21.75 2.57
N ARG A 77 2.93 -20.69 3.00
CA ARG A 77 1.49 -20.54 2.76
C ARG A 77 1.19 -20.34 1.27
N ASN A 78 0.04 -20.81 0.81
CA ASN A 78 -0.44 -20.59 -0.57
C ASN A 78 -0.63 -19.12 -0.92
N PHE A 79 -0.98 -18.30 0.09
CA PHE A 79 -1.07 -16.84 0.02
C PHE A 79 0.01 -16.26 0.93
N PRO A 80 1.27 -16.15 0.47
CA PRO A 80 2.37 -15.73 1.34
C PRO A 80 2.28 -14.26 1.73
N GLY A 81 3.07 -13.89 2.75
CA GLY A 81 3.32 -12.50 3.13
C GLY A 81 4.14 -11.76 2.08
N HIS A 82 4.06 -10.42 2.11
CA HIS A 82 4.79 -9.55 1.19
C HIS A 82 6.31 -9.82 1.17
N ARG A 83 6.90 -10.15 2.33
CA ARG A 83 8.34 -10.45 2.47
C ARG A 83 8.77 -11.66 1.65
N GLU A 84 7.94 -12.70 1.62
CA GLU A 84 8.22 -13.91 0.85
C GLU A 84 8.12 -13.65 -0.65
N PHE A 85 7.14 -12.84 -1.09
CA PHE A 85 7.08 -12.44 -2.49
C PHE A 85 8.28 -11.56 -2.90
N PHE A 86 8.75 -10.69 -2.02
CA PHE A 86 9.99 -9.95 -2.24
C PHE A 86 11.21 -10.89 -2.40
N LEU A 87 11.34 -11.90 -1.54
CA LEU A 87 12.41 -12.90 -1.66
C LEU A 87 12.32 -13.69 -2.97
N TYR A 88 11.11 -14.05 -3.40
CA TYR A 88 10.88 -14.67 -4.71
C TYR A 88 11.37 -13.79 -5.87
N LEU A 89 11.10 -12.48 -5.84
CA LEU A 89 11.62 -11.55 -6.85
C LEU A 89 13.16 -11.47 -6.83
N LYS A 90 13.78 -11.55 -5.65
CA LYS A 90 15.25 -11.59 -5.53
C LYS A 90 15.83 -12.88 -6.09
N ASP A 91 15.20 -14.02 -5.84
CA ASP A 91 15.63 -15.30 -6.37
C ASP A 91 15.48 -15.36 -7.89
N PHE A 92 14.39 -14.81 -8.43
CA PHE A 92 14.21 -14.63 -9.87
C PHE A 92 15.33 -13.75 -10.47
N ALA A 93 15.56 -12.56 -9.91
CA ALA A 93 16.60 -11.66 -10.41
C ALA A 93 18.00 -12.28 -10.36
N ARG A 94 18.29 -13.09 -9.34
CA ARG A 94 19.56 -13.85 -9.24
C ARG A 94 19.64 -14.95 -10.30
N CYS A 95 18.56 -15.72 -10.49
CA CYS A 95 18.52 -16.85 -11.42
C CYS A 95 18.80 -16.42 -12.87
N PHE A 96 18.31 -15.26 -13.27
CA PHE A 96 18.45 -14.72 -14.63
C PHE A 96 19.53 -13.63 -14.76
N GLY A 97 20.38 -13.43 -13.74
CA GLY A 97 21.48 -12.45 -13.80
C GLY A 97 21.04 -10.99 -13.89
N LEU A 98 19.78 -10.66 -13.57
CA LEU A 98 19.21 -9.32 -13.76
C LEU A 98 19.85 -8.25 -12.88
N ASN A 99 20.45 -8.65 -11.75
CA ASN A 99 21.10 -7.71 -10.83
C ASN A 99 22.23 -6.92 -11.50
N GLU A 100 22.91 -7.50 -12.49
CA GLU A 100 24.00 -6.84 -13.22
C GLU A 100 23.49 -5.76 -14.18
N LEU A 101 22.21 -5.83 -14.57
CA LEU A 101 21.57 -4.87 -15.46
C LEU A 101 21.00 -3.66 -14.71
N ILE A 102 20.88 -3.74 -13.38
CA ILE A 102 20.20 -2.73 -12.57
C ILE A 102 21.20 -1.75 -11.97
N ARG A 103 21.01 -0.46 -12.30
CA ARG A 103 21.64 0.65 -11.59
C ARG A 103 20.68 1.14 -10.50
N PHE A 104 20.98 0.77 -9.26
CA PHE A 104 20.24 1.20 -8.08
C PHE A 104 20.52 2.68 -7.74
N ASN A 105 19.66 3.26 -6.91
CA ASN A 105 19.67 4.67 -6.51
C ASN A 105 19.64 5.65 -7.70
N SER A 106 19.20 5.20 -8.88
CA SER A 106 19.16 6.00 -10.11
C SER A 106 17.73 6.47 -10.38
N GLU A 107 17.44 7.72 -10.03
CA GLU A 107 16.12 8.32 -10.23
C GLU A 107 16.02 8.95 -11.62
N VAL A 108 15.12 8.44 -12.46
CA VAL A 108 14.80 9.05 -13.75
C VAL A 108 13.87 10.25 -13.53
N VAL A 109 14.34 11.44 -13.89
CA VAL A 109 13.61 12.70 -13.75
C VAL A 109 12.97 13.18 -15.07
N HIS A 110 13.46 12.70 -16.22
CA HIS A 110 12.93 13.05 -17.52
C HIS A 110 13.17 11.95 -18.55
N VAL A 111 12.18 11.73 -19.41
CA VAL A 111 12.25 10.89 -20.60
C VAL A 111 11.62 11.68 -21.74
N GLY A 112 12.38 11.97 -22.80
CA GLY A 112 11.87 12.71 -23.95
C GLY A 112 12.54 12.27 -25.25
N MET A 113 11.83 12.37 -26.36
CA MET A 113 12.36 11.97 -27.66
C MET A 113 13.11 13.12 -28.32
N ALA A 114 14.31 12.86 -28.81
CA ALA A 114 15.08 13.79 -29.62
C ALA A 114 14.52 13.82 -31.05
N ALA A 115 13.86 14.93 -31.42
CA ALA A 115 13.20 15.07 -32.72
C ALA A 115 14.13 14.83 -33.92
N ALA A 116 15.42 15.16 -33.80
CA ALA A 116 16.40 15.02 -34.87
C ALA A 116 16.82 13.56 -35.15
N THR A 117 16.78 12.69 -34.14
CA THR A 117 17.30 11.31 -34.25
C THR A 117 16.23 10.23 -34.07
N GLY A 118 15.05 10.60 -33.54
CA GLY A 118 14.01 9.65 -33.15
C GLY A 118 14.38 8.80 -31.93
N LYS A 119 15.51 9.07 -31.27
CA LYS A 119 15.98 8.34 -30.08
C LYS A 119 15.44 8.98 -28.80
N TRP A 120 15.48 8.22 -27.71
CA TRP A 120 15.06 8.67 -26.39
C TRP A 120 16.23 9.25 -25.62
N ILE A 121 16.03 10.42 -25.04
CA ILE A 121 16.92 11.04 -24.05
C ILE A 121 16.34 10.74 -22.68
N VAL A 122 17.12 10.09 -21.82
CA VAL A 122 16.77 9.79 -20.45
C VAL A 122 17.71 10.56 -19.53
N ARG A 123 17.14 11.38 -18.65
CA ARG A 123 17.86 12.12 -17.63
C ARG A 123 17.63 11.48 -16.26
N SER A 124 18.70 11.16 -15.56
CA SER A 124 18.67 10.56 -14.23
C SER A 124 19.61 11.27 -13.26
N ARG A 125 19.41 11.05 -11.96
CA ARG A 125 20.31 11.51 -10.89
C ARG A 125 20.56 10.36 -9.90
N ASP A 126 21.73 10.36 -9.27
CA ASP A 126 22.01 9.46 -8.15
C ASP A 126 21.36 10.03 -6.88
N ARG A 127 20.50 9.25 -6.22
CA ARG A 127 19.81 9.66 -4.98
C ARG A 127 20.71 9.67 -3.75
N ARG A 128 21.95 9.20 -3.87
CA ARG A 128 22.95 9.23 -2.79
C ARG A 128 23.74 10.54 -2.77
N THR A 129 23.69 11.32 -3.84
CA THR A 129 24.43 12.58 -3.97
C THR A 129 23.46 13.77 -3.92
N ASP A 130 23.87 14.82 -3.22
CA ASP A 130 23.13 16.08 -3.12
C ASP A 130 23.63 17.14 -4.13
N ASP A 131 24.56 16.75 -5.01
CA ASP A 131 25.20 17.62 -6.00
C ASP A 131 24.24 18.09 -7.11
N GLY A 132 23.09 17.43 -7.26
CA GLY A 132 22.08 17.78 -8.27
C GLY A 132 22.56 17.53 -9.69
N GLU A 133 23.65 16.77 -9.86
CA GLU A 133 24.16 16.45 -11.19
C GLU A 133 23.23 15.44 -11.87
N PHE A 134 22.91 15.76 -13.12
CA PHE A 134 22.07 14.91 -13.95
C PHE A 134 22.94 14.20 -14.98
N MET A 135 22.79 12.88 -15.06
CA MET A 135 23.31 12.07 -16.14
C MET A 135 22.29 12.00 -17.26
N GLU A 136 22.74 12.26 -18.49
CA GLU A 136 21.92 12.16 -19.69
C GLU A 136 22.45 11.04 -20.60
N GLU A 137 21.59 10.08 -20.92
CA GLU A 137 21.91 8.93 -21.77
C GLU A 137 20.90 8.82 -22.90
N ILE A 138 21.35 8.33 -24.06
CA ILE A 138 20.52 8.15 -25.26
C ILE A 138 20.21 6.67 -25.44
N PHE A 139 18.93 6.35 -25.62
CA PHE A 139 18.42 5.00 -25.79
C PHE A 139 17.61 4.87 -27.09
N ASP A 140 17.69 3.70 -27.73
CA ASP A 140 16.87 3.40 -28.90
C ASP A 140 15.39 3.13 -28.52
N ALA A 141 15.15 2.62 -27.31
CA ALA A 141 13.82 2.37 -26.75
C ALA A 141 13.80 2.56 -25.23
N VAL A 142 12.63 2.92 -24.69
CA VAL A 142 12.43 3.07 -23.23
C VAL A 142 11.17 2.31 -22.80
N VAL A 143 11.30 1.52 -21.72
CA VAL A 143 10.19 0.83 -21.07
C VAL A 143 9.91 1.49 -19.72
N VAL A 144 8.74 2.10 -19.57
CA VAL A 144 8.33 2.72 -18.31
C VAL A 144 7.66 1.69 -17.41
N ALA A 145 8.36 1.35 -16.33
CA ALA A 145 7.90 0.45 -15.30
C ALA A 145 8.06 1.13 -13.93
N THR A 146 7.25 2.17 -13.66
CA THR A 146 7.25 2.92 -12.37
C THR A 146 6.12 2.50 -11.42
N GLY A 147 5.09 1.84 -11.93
CA GLY A 147 3.95 1.40 -11.13
C GLY A 147 2.95 2.52 -10.89
N HIS A 148 1.91 2.26 -10.09
CA HIS A 148 0.80 3.21 -9.89
C HIS A 148 0.31 3.32 -8.44
N PHE A 149 1.00 2.68 -7.50
CA PHE A 149 0.62 2.64 -6.08
C PHE A 149 1.51 3.52 -5.19
N SER A 150 2.42 4.31 -5.75
CA SER A 150 3.35 5.15 -5.00
C SER A 150 2.80 6.54 -4.66
N LEU A 151 1.81 7.05 -5.42
CA LEU A 151 1.22 8.36 -5.16
C LEU A 151 -0.18 8.20 -4.53
N PRO A 152 -0.40 8.60 -3.27
CA PRO A 152 -1.69 8.46 -2.61
C PRO A 152 -2.73 9.42 -3.21
N ARG A 153 -3.96 8.94 -3.42
CA ARG A 153 -5.08 9.78 -3.85
C ARG A 153 -5.96 10.10 -2.65
N LEU A 154 -5.82 11.31 -2.12
CA LEU A 154 -6.69 11.79 -1.05
C LEU A 154 -8.06 12.21 -1.62
N PRO A 155 -9.18 11.71 -1.07
CA PRO A 155 -10.50 12.20 -1.44
C PRO A 155 -10.73 13.60 -0.88
N LYS A 156 -11.44 14.45 -1.63
CA LYS A 156 -11.95 15.74 -1.13
C LYS A 156 -13.25 15.50 -0.39
N ILE A 157 -13.24 15.70 0.92
CA ILE A 157 -14.38 15.41 1.79
C ILE A 157 -14.74 16.67 2.56
N LYS A 158 -16.02 17.03 2.57
CA LYS A 158 -16.51 18.24 3.25
C LYS A 158 -16.20 18.16 4.75
N GLY A 159 -15.54 19.17 5.31
CA GLY A 159 -15.15 19.18 6.73
C GLY A 159 -13.89 18.36 7.06
N MET A 160 -13.21 17.75 6.08
CA MET A 160 -11.94 17.04 6.30
C MET A 160 -10.84 17.95 6.87
N GLU A 161 -10.83 19.24 6.51
CA GLU A 161 -9.86 20.21 7.03
C GLU A 161 -10.14 20.62 8.49
N GLU A 162 -11.34 20.35 9.01
CA GLU A 162 -11.78 20.88 10.32
C GLU A 162 -11.32 20.03 11.51
N TRP A 163 -10.90 18.77 11.32
CA TRP A 163 -10.40 17.99 12.46
C TRP A 163 -8.90 18.09 12.66
N LYS A 164 -8.58 17.98 13.94
CA LYS A 164 -7.28 18.33 14.49
C LYS A 164 -6.49 17.12 14.95
N ARG A 165 -7.09 15.96 14.76
CA ARG A 165 -6.67 14.65 15.22
C ARG A 165 -5.96 13.95 14.00
N LYS A 166 -4.99 13.06 14.26
CA LYS A 166 -4.20 12.26 13.28
C LYS A 166 -4.86 12.07 11.91
N GLN A 167 -4.06 12.35 10.86
CA GLN A 167 -4.36 12.17 9.44
C GLN A 167 -3.34 11.29 8.61
N LEU A 168 -3.74 10.35 7.73
CA LEU A 168 -2.99 9.19 7.17
C LEU A 168 -3.75 8.39 6.08
N HIS A 169 -3.21 8.35 4.88
CA HIS A 169 -3.67 7.44 3.81
C HIS A 169 -3.17 6.01 4.03
N SER A 170 -3.87 4.98 3.53
CA SER A 170 -3.45 3.58 3.65
C SER A 170 -2.02 3.31 3.15
N HIS A 171 -1.56 4.11 2.18
CA HIS A 171 -0.18 4.16 1.68
C HIS A 171 0.88 4.26 2.79
N VAL A 172 0.60 4.98 3.89
CA VAL A 172 1.55 5.17 5.01
C VAL A 172 1.23 4.31 6.23
N TYR A 173 0.17 3.51 6.18
CA TYR A 173 -0.12 2.54 7.24
C TYR A 173 0.94 1.43 7.23
N ARG A 174 1.38 0.99 8.41
CA ARG A 174 2.45 -0.02 8.54
C ARG A 174 2.09 -1.14 9.49
N VAL A 175 1.65 -0.78 10.68
CA VAL A 175 1.41 -1.70 11.79
C VAL A 175 0.24 -1.19 12.63
N PRO A 176 -0.48 -2.07 13.36
CA PRO A 176 -1.71 -1.69 14.06
C PRO A 176 -1.46 -1.02 15.42
N GLU A 177 -0.34 -1.26 16.09
CA GLU A 177 -0.07 -0.85 17.49
C GLU A 177 -0.25 0.66 17.76
N PRO A 178 0.05 1.59 16.83
CA PRO A 178 -0.25 3.02 17.02
C PRO A 178 -1.74 3.37 17.15
N PHE A 179 -2.63 2.38 17.07
CA PHE A 179 -4.09 2.49 17.15
C PHE A 179 -4.67 1.65 18.28
N GLN A 180 -3.88 1.36 19.31
CA GLN A 180 -4.32 0.69 20.54
C GLN A 180 -5.38 1.51 21.29
N ASP A 181 -6.48 0.87 21.71
CA ASP A 181 -7.61 1.43 22.50
C ASP A 181 -8.36 2.59 21.84
N GLU A 182 -8.19 2.65 20.53
CA GLU A 182 -8.45 3.80 19.72
C GLU A 182 -9.57 3.40 18.72
N VAL A 183 -10.56 4.25 18.44
CA VAL A 183 -11.78 3.89 17.65
C VAL A 183 -11.75 4.24 16.14
N VAL A 184 -11.20 3.40 15.30
CA VAL A 184 -10.83 3.79 13.95
C VAL A 184 -12.03 3.93 12.98
N VAL A 185 -12.03 4.96 12.11
CA VAL A 185 -12.86 5.01 10.89
C VAL A 185 -12.02 4.76 9.63
N VAL A 186 -12.17 3.59 9.01
CA VAL A 186 -11.58 3.27 7.70
C VAL A 186 -12.50 3.73 6.57
N VAL A 187 -11.91 4.50 5.64
CA VAL A 187 -12.63 5.06 4.49
C VAL A 187 -12.20 4.33 3.22
N GLY A 188 -13.17 3.71 2.55
CA GLY A 188 -12.97 2.95 1.33
C GLY A 188 -13.18 1.45 1.54
N GLY A 189 -14.01 0.86 0.68
CA GLY A 189 -14.35 -0.58 0.71
C GLY A 189 -13.57 -1.45 -0.28
N SER A 190 -12.51 -0.91 -0.91
CA SER A 190 -11.62 -1.72 -1.77
C SER A 190 -10.61 -2.50 -0.91
N ILE A 191 -9.81 -3.37 -1.51
CA ILE A 191 -8.99 -4.41 -0.85
C ILE A 191 -8.31 -3.96 0.46
N SER A 192 -7.55 -2.87 0.42
CA SER A 192 -6.78 -2.40 1.59
C SER A 192 -7.64 -1.94 2.77
N GLY A 193 -8.86 -1.42 2.52
CA GLY A 193 -9.73 -0.90 3.56
C GLY A 193 -10.17 -1.99 4.54
N PRO A 194 -10.90 -3.02 4.09
CA PRO A 194 -11.28 -4.15 4.93
C PRO A 194 -10.10 -4.91 5.53
N GLU A 195 -8.98 -5.06 4.83
CA GLU A 195 -7.79 -5.74 5.38
C GLU A 195 -7.21 -4.99 6.58
N ILE A 196 -6.96 -3.67 6.43
CA ILE A 196 -6.48 -2.82 7.52
C ILE A 196 -7.51 -2.77 8.65
N ALA A 197 -8.80 -2.66 8.33
CA ALA A 197 -9.86 -2.66 9.33
C ALA A 197 -9.86 -3.94 10.17
N LEU A 198 -9.72 -5.11 9.54
CA LEU A 198 -9.65 -6.41 10.22
C LEU A 198 -8.41 -6.54 11.10
N GLU A 199 -7.27 -6.02 10.67
CA GLU A 199 -6.05 -6.00 11.49
C GLU A 199 -6.21 -5.09 12.71
N LEU A 200 -6.86 -3.94 12.55
CA LEU A 200 -7.08 -3.01 13.64
C LEU A 200 -8.00 -3.56 14.72
N LEU A 201 -8.90 -4.52 14.42
CA LEU A 201 -9.77 -5.15 15.42
C LEU A 201 -8.99 -5.80 16.58
N TYR A 202 -7.71 -6.15 16.39
CA TYR A 202 -6.89 -6.75 17.43
C TYR A 202 -6.39 -5.75 18.49
N VAL A 203 -6.40 -4.45 18.20
CA VAL A 203 -5.82 -3.41 19.07
C VAL A 203 -6.76 -2.22 19.30
N ALA A 204 -7.57 -1.88 18.31
CA ALA A 204 -8.49 -0.76 18.33
C ALA A 204 -9.66 -1.06 19.26
N LYS A 205 -10.16 -0.03 19.94
CA LYS A 205 -11.36 -0.15 20.77
C LYS A 205 -12.59 -0.50 19.92
N GLU A 206 -12.71 0.11 18.76
CA GLU A 206 -13.81 -0.07 17.80
C GLU A 206 -13.30 0.26 16.39
N VAL A 207 -13.89 -0.34 15.36
CA VAL A 207 -13.51 -0.07 13.95
C VAL A 207 -14.77 0.11 13.11
N HIS A 208 -14.82 1.21 12.37
CA HIS A 208 -15.91 1.59 11.48
C HIS A 208 -15.38 1.58 10.06
N ILE A 209 -16.06 0.90 9.14
CA ILE A 209 -15.78 0.97 7.71
C ILE A 209 -16.87 1.80 7.05
N SER A 210 -16.47 2.80 6.29
CA SER A 210 -17.40 3.48 5.39
C SER A 210 -17.00 3.31 3.94
N THR A 211 -17.99 2.94 3.15
CA THR A 211 -17.87 2.60 1.73
C THR A 211 -18.99 3.26 0.96
N LYS A 212 -18.77 3.59 -0.31
CA LYS A 212 -19.82 4.13 -1.19
C LYS A 212 -20.84 3.06 -1.61
N HIS A 213 -20.45 1.79 -1.53
CA HIS A 213 -21.28 0.64 -1.88
C HIS A 213 -21.19 -0.38 -0.76
N VAL A 214 -22.31 -0.69 -0.10
CA VAL A 214 -22.42 -1.75 0.92
C VAL A 214 -22.79 -3.06 0.23
N GLU A 215 -21.93 -3.50 -0.67
CA GLU A 215 -21.91 -4.91 -0.99
C GLU A 215 -20.86 -5.51 -0.07
N ILE A 216 -21.26 -5.91 1.14
CA ILE A 216 -20.43 -6.82 1.93
C ILE A 216 -20.40 -8.11 1.11
N PRO A 217 -19.25 -8.53 0.56
CA PRO A 217 -19.18 -9.79 -0.17
C PRO A 217 -19.79 -10.87 0.71
N HIS A 218 -20.77 -11.64 0.20
CA HIS A 218 -21.59 -12.56 1.00
C HIS A 218 -20.74 -13.52 1.87
N LYS A 219 -19.52 -13.81 1.43
CA LYS A 219 -18.50 -14.62 2.13
C LYS A 219 -17.93 -13.96 3.39
N LEU A 220 -17.92 -12.63 3.47
CA LEU A 220 -17.41 -11.86 4.60
C LEU A 220 -18.49 -11.59 5.67
N VAL A 221 -19.78 -11.72 5.35
CA VAL A 221 -20.88 -11.45 6.30
C VAL A 221 -20.77 -12.30 7.58
N LYS A 222 -20.50 -13.61 7.47
CA LYS A 222 -20.39 -14.52 8.61
C LYS A 222 -19.12 -14.32 9.47
N PRO A 223 -17.93 -14.13 8.90
CA PRO A 223 -16.74 -13.76 9.69
C PRO A 223 -16.87 -12.39 10.35
N VAL A 224 -17.40 -11.39 9.63
CA VAL A 224 -17.54 -10.00 10.09
C VAL A 224 -18.57 -9.89 11.21
N SER A 225 -19.68 -10.63 11.15
CA SER A 225 -20.72 -10.59 12.19
C SER A 225 -20.26 -11.13 13.54
N LYS A 226 -19.14 -11.85 13.61
CA LYS A 226 -18.52 -12.28 14.88
C LYS A 226 -17.89 -11.12 15.65
N TYR A 227 -17.52 -10.04 14.96
CA TYR A 227 -16.87 -8.89 15.58
C TYR A 227 -17.92 -7.85 15.95
N ALA A 228 -18.37 -7.89 17.21
CA ALA A 228 -19.37 -6.96 17.74
C ALA A 228 -18.96 -5.47 17.63
N HIS A 229 -17.66 -5.21 17.44
CA HIS A 229 -17.05 -3.87 17.36
C HIS A 229 -16.65 -3.47 15.93
N LEU A 230 -17.07 -4.20 14.89
CA LEU A 230 -16.93 -3.81 13.48
C LEU A 230 -18.26 -3.28 12.91
N LEU A 231 -18.28 -2.03 12.46
CA LEU A 231 -19.49 -1.33 12.02
C LEU A 231 -19.36 -0.85 10.56
N TRP A 232 -20.36 -1.10 9.72
CA TRP A 232 -20.37 -0.73 8.30
C TRP A 232 -21.37 0.40 8.02
N HIS A 233 -20.97 1.34 7.16
CA HIS A 233 -21.76 2.54 6.83
C HIS A 233 -21.82 2.75 5.31
N GLN A 234 -23.03 2.96 4.78
CA GLN A 234 -23.33 3.03 3.33
C GLN A 234 -23.00 4.37 2.69
N GLU A 235 -23.05 5.44 3.45
CA GLU A 235 -22.60 6.75 3.05
C GLU A 235 -21.95 7.42 4.23
N TRP A 236 -21.09 8.40 3.95
CA TRP A 236 -20.46 9.11 5.03
C TRP A 236 -21.44 9.98 5.83
N ASN A 237 -22.51 10.47 5.18
CA ASN A 237 -23.46 11.38 5.78
C ASN A 237 -24.33 10.74 6.88
N ASP A 238 -24.54 9.43 6.86
CA ASP A 238 -25.28 8.70 7.91
C ASP A 238 -24.48 8.59 9.22
N VAL A 239 -23.18 8.91 9.19
CA VAL A 239 -22.28 8.96 10.36
C VAL A 239 -22.32 10.35 11.04
N PHE A 240 -22.93 11.35 10.39
CA PHE A 240 -22.73 12.77 10.70
C PHE A 240 -23.60 13.32 11.84
N PHE A 241 -24.72 12.68 12.16
CA PHE A 241 -25.73 13.29 13.06
C PHE A 241 -25.51 13.07 14.57
N HIS A 242 -24.42 12.43 15.01
CA HIS A 242 -24.29 11.99 16.41
C HIS A 242 -23.00 12.32 17.17
N CYS A 243 -22.05 13.08 16.62
CA CYS A 243 -20.87 13.49 17.40
C CYS A 243 -20.32 14.87 17.03
N LYS A 244 -20.05 15.70 18.04
CA LYS A 244 -19.29 16.95 17.91
C LYS A 244 -17.80 16.59 17.75
N GLN A 245 -17.27 16.85 16.54
CA GLN A 245 -15.90 16.67 15.99
C GLN A 245 -15.66 15.41 15.13
N PHE A 246 -15.26 15.62 13.84
CA PHE A 246 -15.04 14.61 12.77
C PHE A 246 -13.89 14.91 11.77
N ILE A 247 -13.12 13.89 11.28
CA ILE A 247 -12.23 13.88 10.06
C ILE A 247 -12.28 12.62 9.29
N TRP A 248 -11.79 12.74 8.04
CA TRP A 248 -11.72 11.66 7.07
C TRP A 248 -10.40 11.34 6.39
N CYS A 249 -10.36 10.06 6.05
CA CYS A 249 -9.42 9.27 5.27
C CYS A 249 -8.19 8.79 6.04
N LEU A 250 -8.48 8.01 7.10
CA LEU A 250 -7.56 7.82 8.21
C LEU A 250 -7.88 6.77 9.23
N VAL A 251 -6.85 6.02 9.62
CA VAL A 251 -6.91 5.31 10.89
C VAL A 251 -7.01 6.33 12.04
N LYS A 252 -8.25 6.65 12.47
CA LYS A 252 -8.47 7.39 13.70
C LYS A 252 -9.86 7.26 14.36
N ILE A 253 -9.77 7.41 15.67
CA ILE A 253 -10.57 7.18 16.88
C ILE A 253 -11.85 7.99 17.14
N LEU A 254 -13.08 7.40 17.13
CA LEU A 254 -14.28 7.72 18.00
C LEU A 254 -15.45 6.67 18.21
N LYS A 255 -15.90 6.55 19.49
CA LYS A 255 -16.84 5.65 20.27
C LYS A 255 -18.26 5.17 19.79
N LYS A 256 -18.69 4.10 20.49
CA LYS A 256 -19.81 3.09 20.46
C LYS A 256 -21.27 3.48 20.22
N TYR A 257 -21.98 2.57 19.53
CA TYR A 257 -23.43 2.52 19.29
C TYR A 257 -24.06 1.18 19.76
N ASP A 258 -25.21 1.20 20.45
CA ASP A 258 -25.95 -0.01 20.90
C ASP A 258 -27.13 -0.30 19.96
N LYS A 259 -27.15 -1.53 19.43
CA LYS A 259 -28.12 -1.98 18.41
C LYS A 259 -29.44 -2.52 18.97
N ARG A 260 -29.68 -2.54 20.29
CA ARG A 260 -30.90 -3.16 20.85
C ARG A 260 -32.10 -2.22 21.06
N THR A 261 -31.90 -0.91 21.22
CA THR A 261 -32.98 -0.01 21.70
C THR A 261 -33.42 1.06 20.71
N GLY A 262 -32.73 1.24 19.59
CA GLY A 262 -33.09 2.24 18.57
C GLY A 262 -33.11 3.69 19.08
N ALA A 263 -32.54 3.96 20.26
CA ALA A 263 -32.48 5.26 20.90
C ALA A 263 -31.04 5.62 21.29
N LEU A 264 -30.70 6.92 21.24
CA LEU A 264 -29.52 7.48 21.91
C LEU A 264 -29.58 7.11 23.40
N ILE A 265 -28.72 6.20 23.84
CA ILE A 265 -28.56 5.96 25.28
C ILE A 265 -27.78 7.15 25.86
N ARG A 266 -28.50 8.11 26.45
CA ARG A 266 -27.92 8.91 27.53
C ARG A 266 -27.91 8.02 28.77
N GLN A 267 -26.74 7.58 29.22
CA GLN A 267 -26.59 7.15 30.60
C GLN A 267 -25.88 8.24 31.42
N PRO A 268 -26.46 8.63 32.58
CA PRO A 268 -25.77 9.43 33.58
C PRO A 268 -24.77 8.56 34.35
N PHE A 269 -23.79 9.23 35.00
CA PHE A 269 -22.85 8.71 35.99
C PHE A 269 -21.54 8.09 35.47
N ILE A 270 -20.42 8.83 35.58
CA ILE A 270 -19.43 8.72 36.69
C ILE A 270 -18.79 10.11 36.86
N GLU A 271 -19.33 10.91 37.78
CA GLU A 271 -18.53 11.90 38.51
C GLU A 271 -17.86 11.17 39.67
N LYS A 272 -16.52 11.08 39.64
CA LYS A 272 -15.57 10.96 40.75
C LYS A 272 -14.31 10.25 40.26
N VAL A 273 -13.41 10.99 39.62
CA VAL A 273 -11.95 10.98 39.89
C VAL A 273 -11.42 12.33 39.42
N LEU A 274 -11.70 13.37 40.20
CA LEU A 274 -10.88 14.58 40.32
C LEU A 274 -10.88 14.95 41.81
N GLN A 275 -10.26 14.08 42.60
CA GLN A 275 -9.24 14.44 43.59
C GLN A 275 -8.04 13.53 43.29
#